data_AF-A0A2H5U384-F1
#
_entry.id   AF-A0A2H5U384-F1
#
_cell.length_a   1.000
_cell.length_b   1.000
_cell.length_c   1.000
_cell.angle_alpha   90.00
_cell.angle_beta   90.00
_cell.angle_gamma   90.00
#
_symmetry.space_group_name_H-M   'P 1'
#
loop_
_entity.id
_entity.type
_entity.pdbx_description
1 polymer ?
#
loop_
_entity_poly.entity_id
_entity_poly.type
_entity_poly.pdbx_seq_one_letter_code
_entity_poly.pdbx_strand_id
1 'polypeptide(L)'
;MTRSLEESGEKVVQLSDSVAFFKSIIPNTKKAIASAEKSIDVLENKCRHLEDIISAKDRKIVSLVDQILSNTKHSDITIEPKIYSSTYERNLWAKRHSESKHDLETRKKYTFRP
;
A
#
# COMPACT_ATOMS: atom_id res chain seq x y z
N MET A 1 -28.17 -58.33 -36.69
CA MET A 1 -28.19 -58.40 -35.22
C MET A 1 -26.82 -58.71 -34.63
N THR A 2 -26.04 -59.66 -35.17
CA THR A 2 -24.71 -60.02 -34.63
C THR A 2 -23.66 -58.90 -34.72
N ARG A 3 -23.55 -58.22 -35.87
CA ARG A 3 -22.60 -57.10 -36.07
C ARG A 3 -22.82 -55.92 -35.10
N SER A 4 -24.09 -55.61 -34.83
CA SER A 4 -24.51 -54.56 -33.90
C SER A 4 -24.13 -54.87 -32.45
N LEU A 5 -24.18 -56.16 -32.08
CA LEU A 5 -23.82 -56.64 -30.75
C LEU A 5 -22.29 -56.57 -30.55
N GLU A 6 -21.52 -56.96 -31.56
CA GLU A 6 -20.05 -56.91 -31.54
C GLU A 6 -19.53 -55.48 -31.42
N GLU A 7 -20.04 -54.55 -32.24
CA GLU A 7 -19.75 -53.11 -32.12
C GLU A 7 -20.12 -52.55 -30.73
N SER A 8 -21.21 -53.03 -30.12
CA SER A 8 -21.60 -52.61 -28.78
C SER A 8 -20.65 -53.15 -27.71
N GLY A 9 -20.13 -54.36 -27.88
CA GLY A 9 -19.14 -54.97 -26.99
C GLY A 9 -17.81 -54.23 -27.01
N GLU A 10 -17.31 -53.87 -28.20
CA GLU A 10 -16.08 -53.08 -28.34
C GLU A 10 -16.20 -51.71 -27.66
N LYS A 11 -17.34 -51.03 -27.82
CA LYS A 11 -17.60 -49.75 -27.14
C LYS A 11 -17.60 -49.89 -25.62
N VAL A 12 -18.14 -50.98 -25.08
CA VAL A 12 -18.13 -51.25 -23.64
C VAL A 12 -16.71 -51.45 -23.12
N VAL A 13 -15.84 -52.14 -23.87
CA VAL A 13 -14.43 -52.33 -23.51
C VAL A 13 -13.70 -50.97 -23.49
N GLN A 14 -13.86 -50.14 -24.53
CA GLN A 14 -13.26 -48.81 -24.59
C GLN A 14 -13.73 -47.89 -23.44
N LEU A 15 -15.02 -47.96 -23.09
CA LEU A 15 -15.55 -47.23 -21.95
C LEU A 15 -14.96 -47.74 -20.63
N SER A 16 -14.81 -49.05 -20.47
CA SER A 16 -14.18 -49.65 -19.28
C SER A 16 -12.74 -49.18 -19.11
N ASP A 17 -11.95 -49.16 -20.19
CA ASP A 17 -10.57 -48.69 -20.17
C ASP A 17 -10.48 -47.20 -19.83
N SER A 18 -11.38 -46.39 -20.39
CA SER A 18 -11.49 -44.96 -20.07
C SER A 18 -11.82 -44.75 -18.59
N VAL A 19 -12.76 -45.52 -18.03
CA VAL A 19 -13.13 -45.45 -16.60
C VAL A 19 -11.95 -45.85 -15.71
N ALA A 20 -11.21 -46.90 -16.07
CA ALA A 20 -10.02 -47.33 -15.34
C ALA A 20 -8.93 -46.24 -15.36
N PHE A 21 -8.71 -45.63 -16.51
CA PHE A 21 -7.79 -44.51 -16.68
C PHE A 21 -8.17 -43.32 -15.79
N PHE A 22 -9.42 -42.86 -15.83
CA PHE A 22 -9.87 -41.75 -14.98
C PHE A 22 -9.78 -42.09 -13.49
N LYS A 23 -10.12 -43.33 -13.08
CA LYS A 23 -9.94 -43.78 -11.69
C LYS A 23 -8.49 -43.69 -11.23
N SER A 24 -7.53 -43.90 -12.12
CA SER A 24 -6.10 -43.78 -11.79
C SER A 24 -5.63 -42.33 -11.62
N ILE A 25 -6.24 -41.36 -12.32
CA ILE A 25 -5.85 -39.95 -12.29
C ILE A 25 -6.53 -39.17 -11.16
N ILE A 26 -7.79 -39.48 -10.85
CA ILE A 26 -8.59 -38.76 -9.84
C ILE A 26 -7.85 -38.56 -8.50
N PRO A 27 -7.18 -39.58 -7.91
CA PRO A 27 -6.48 -39.41 -6.64
C PRO A 27 -5.34 -38.40 -6.72
N ASN A 28 -4.58 -38.42 -7.82
CA ASN A 28 -3.48 -37.49 -8.05
C ASN A 28 -4.00 -36.05 -8.20
N THR A 29 -5.08 -35.87 -8.95
CA THR A 29 -5.73 -34.56 -9.11
C THR A 29 -6.26 -34.04 -7.77
N LYS A 30 -6.90 -34.89 -6.96
CA LYS A 30 -7.36 -34.51 -5.61
C LYS A 30 -6.20 -34.07 -4.72
N LYS A 31 -5.07 -34.78 -4.76
CA LYS A 31 -3.87 -34.41 -4.00
C LYS A 31 -3.28 -33.08 -4.46
N ALA A 32 -3.26 -32.83 -5.78
CA ALA A 32 -2.80 -31.56 -6.34
C ALA A 32 -3.69 -30.39 -5.89
N ILE A 33 -5.02 -30.57 -5.89
CA ILE A 33 -5.99 -29.57 -5.41
C ILE A 33 -5.74 -29.25 -3.93
N ALA A 34 -5.66 -30.27 -3.07
CA ALA A 34 -5.39 -30.05 -1.64
C ALA A 34 -4.04 -29.34 -1.39
N SER A 35 -3.03 -29.65 -2.20
CA SER A 35 -1.74 -28.94 -2.14
C SER A 35 -1.84 -27.47 -2.57
N ALA A 36 -2.64 -27.19 -3.60
CA ALA A 36 -2.90 -25.83 -4.07
C ALA A 36 -3.68 -25.02 -3.02
N GLU A 37 -4.72 -25.60 -2.42
CA GLU A 37 -5.50 -24.98 -1.35
C GLU A 37 -4.61 -24.58 -0.16
N LYS A 38 -3.73 -25.49 0.29
CA LYS A 38 -2.78 -25.18 1.36
C LYS A 38 -1.82 -24.04 0.98
N SER A 39 -1.41 -23.98 -0.29
CA SER A 39 -0.51 -22.93 -0.76
C SER A 39 -1.23 -21.57 -0.84
N ILE A 40 -2.52 -21.56 -1.19
CA ILE A 40 -3.37 -20.37 -1.19
C ILE A 40 -3.54 -19.85 0.24
N ASP A 41 -3.84 -20.71 1.21
CA ASP A 41 -3.98 -20.30 2.62
C ASP A 41 -2.69 -19.63 3.17
N VAL A 42 -1.52 -20.19 2.85
CA VAL A 42 -0.23 -19.58 3.20
C VAL A 42 -0.05 -18.22 2.54
N LEU A 43 -0.49 -18.07 1.29
CA LEU A 43 -0.40 -16.80 0.56
C LEU A 43 -1.35 -15.74 1.13
N GLU A 44 -2.58 -16.11 1.44
CA GLU A 44 -3.56 -15.22 2.09
C GLU A 44 -3.05 -14.72 3.44
N ASN A 45 -2.42 -15.59 4.24
CA ASN A 45 -1.76 -15.20 5.48
C ASN A 45 -0.67 -14.13 5.27
N LYS A 46 0.15 -14.30 4.23
CA LYS A 46 1.19 -13.31 3.88
C LYS A 46 0.60 -11.99 3.40
N CYS A 47 -0.47 -12.04 2.59
CA CYS A 47 -1.18 -10.85 2.12
C CYS A 47 -1.72 -10.03 3.30
N ARG A 48 -2.41 -10.67 4.25
CA ARG A 48 -2.92 -10.00 5.46
C ARG A 48 -1.80 -9.34 6.27
N HIS A 49 -0.67 -10.03 6.44
CA HIS A 49 0.47 -9.46 7.16
C HIS A 49 1.05 -8.22 6.46
N LEU A 50 1.11 -8.22 5.13
CA LEU A 50 1.56 -7.05 4.37
C LEU A 50 0.56 -5.90 4.45
N GLU A 51 -0.74 -6.18 4.42
CA GLU A 51 -1.80 -5.17 4.61
C GLU A 51 -1.70 -4.50 5.98
N ASP A 52 -1.41 -5.25 7.05
CA ASP A 52 -1.17 -4.70 8.38
C ASP A 52 0.05 -3.77 8.41
N ILE A 53 1.15 -4.16 7.76
CA ILE A 53 2.37 -3.35 7.65
C ILE A 53 2.08 -2.04 6.89
N ILE A 54 1.38 -2.13 5.76
CA ILE A 54 1.01 -0.95 4.97
C ILE A 54 0.13 -0.02 5.81
N SER A 55 -0.89 -0.56 6.47
CA SER A 55 -1.78 0.22 7.35
C SER A 55 -1.02 0.93 8.48
N ALA A 56 -0.04 0.27 9.08
CA ALA A 56 0.81 0.88 10.10
C ALA A 56 1.68 2.02 9.53
N LYS A 57 2.24 1.83 8.33
CA LYS A 57 3.04 2.86 7.63
C LYS A 57 2.17 4.06 7.24
N ASP A 58 0.96 3.84 6.73
CA ASP A 58 0.04 4.91 6.35
C ASP A 58 -0.33 5.77 7.56
N ARG A 59 -0.65 5.15 8.70
CA ARG A 59 -0.89 5.89 9.96
C ARG A 59 0.34 6.71 10.37
N LYS A 60 1.55 6.17 10.19
CA LYS A 60 2.78 6.89 10.51
C LYS A 60 3.01 8.07 9.56
N ILE A 61 2.73 7.92 8.27
CA ILE A 61 2.80 9.00 7.28
C ILE A 61 1.83 10.12 7.66
N VAL A 62 0.56 9.79 7.93
CA VAL A 62 -0.45 10.77 8.35
C VAL A 62 0.02 11.53 9.59
N SER A 63 0.49 10.82 10.63
CA SER A 63 1.01 11.44 11.85
C SER A 63 2.20 12.37 11.59
N LEU A 64 3.11 12.01 10.68
CA LEU A 64 4.26 12.86 10.32
C LEU A 64 3.82 14.09 9.53
N VAL A 65 2.85 13.94 8.62
CA VAL A 65 2.27 15.06 7.87
C VAL A 65 1.61 16.05 8.84
N ASP A 66 0.82 15.56 9.80
CA ASP A 66 0.18 16.39 10.82
C ASP A 66 1.22 17.16 11.65
N GLN A 67 2.33 16.52 12.04
CA GLN A 67 3.44 17.17 12.74
C GLN A 67 4.14 18.25 11.91
N ILE A 68 4.35 18.01 10.61
CA ILE A 68 4.93 19.01 9.71
C ILE A 68 3.99 20.20 9.57
N LEU A 69 2.69 19.96 9.43
CA LEU A 69 1.66 21.00 9.33
C LEU A 69 1.54 21.79 10.64
N SER A 70 1.66 21.15 11.82
CA SER A 70 1.67 21.89 13.09
C SER A 70 2.92 22.73 13.24
N ASN A 71 4.10 22.20 12.90
CA ASN A 71 5.36 22.93 13.02
C ASN A 71 5.47 24.10 12.03
N THR A 72 4.91 23.97 10.83
CA THR A 72 4.84 25.07 9.85
C THR A 72 3.86 26.16 10.27
N LYS A 73 2.72 25.81 10.88
CA LYS A 73 1.78 26.80 11.47
C LYS A 73 2.38 27.59 12.62
N HIS A 74 3.32 27.00 13.35
CA HIS A 74 4.06 27.63 14.45
C HIS A 74 5.47 28.10 14.04
N SER A 75 5.72 28.27 12.73
CA SER A 75 6.97 28.87 12.28
C SER A 75 7.11 30.25 12.90
N ASP A 76 8.15 30.41 13.71
CA ASP A 76 8.43 31.65 14.41
C ASP A 76 8.79 32.69 13.35
N ILE A 77 7.81 33.54 13.01
CA ILE A 77 7.94 34.64 12.05
C ILE A 77 9.06 35.63 12.41
N THR A 78 9.56 35.53 13.64
CA THR A 78 10.64 36.36 14.19
C THR A 78 12.04 35.74 13.98
N ILE A 79 12.12 34.51 13.46
CA ILE A 79 13.37 33.85 13.04
C ILE A 79 13.47 33.91 11.51
N GLU A 80 14.66 34.15 10.98
CA GLU A 80 14.86 34.16 9.53
C GLU A 80 14.57 32.78 8.91
N PRO A 81 13.64 32.66 7.95
CA PRO A 81 13.38 31.41 7.27
C PRO A 81 14.63 30.96 6.49
N LYS A 82 15.08 29.73 6.75
CA LYS A 82 16.20 29.12 6.00
C LYS A 82 15.88 28.94 4.50
N ILE A 83 14.60 28.75 4.18
CA ILE A 83 14.10 28.62 2.82
C ILE A 83 12.84 29.47 2.72
N TYR A 84 12.81 30.37 1.75
CA TYR A 84 11.64 31.21 1.45
C TYR A 84 10.79 30.54 0.37
N SER A 85 9.48 30.52 0.56
CA SER A 85 8.53 29.97 -0.43
C SER A 85 8.45 30.82 -1.70
N SER A 86 8.80 32.11 -1.64
CA SER A 86 8.87 33.00 -2.80
C SER A 86 9.80 34.19 -2.55
N THR A 87 10.14 34.92 -3.62
CA THR A 87 10.88 36.19 -3.53
C THR A 87 10.09 37.28 -2.79
N TYR A 88 8.76 37.25 -2.89
CA TYR A 88 7.88 38.18 -2.17
C TYR A 88 7.98 37.98 -0.66
N GLU A 89 7.91 36.74 -0.19
CA GLU A 89 8.04 36.40 1.23
C GLU A 89 9.40 36.81 1.81
N ARG A 90 10.48 36.63 1.02
CA ARG A 90 11.82 37.09 1.39
C ARG A 90 11.88 38.61 1.60
N ASN A 91 11.36 39.37 0.65
CA ASN A 91 11.36 40.83 0.72
C ASN A 91 10.48 41.33 1.88
N LEU A 92 9.35 40.65 2.12
CA LEU A 92 8.44 40.97 3.20
C LEU A 92 9.08 40.74 4.58
N TRP A 93 9.80 39.63 4.77
CA TRP A 93 10.54 39.36 6.01
C TRP A 93 11.65 40.39 6.24
N ALA A 94 12.46 40.68 5.22
CA ALA A 94 13.54 41.66 5.31
C ALA A 94 13.03 43.08 5.65
N LYS A 95 11.89 43.48 5.08
CA LYS A 95 11.22 44.74 5.39
C LYS A 95 10.77 44.79 6.85
N ARG A 96 10.05 43.79 7.33
CA ARG A 96 9.57 43.70 8.73
C ARG A 96 10.72 43.70 9.74
N HIS A 97 11.80 42.97 9.44
CA HIS A 97 12.98 42.94 10.29
C HIS A 97 13.65 44.32 10.38
N SER A 98 13.81 45.02 9.25
CA SER A 98 14.35 46.39 9.22
C SER A 98 13.47 47.38 9.97
N GLU A 99 12.15 47.33 9.76
CA GLU A 99 11.17 48.20 10.45
C GLU A 99 11.21 48.00 11.97
N SER A 100 11.39 46.77 12.45
CA SER A 100 11.49 46.49 13.91
C SER A 100 12.69 47.15 14.60
N LYS A 101 13.74 47.51 13.85
CA LYS A 101 14.91 48.21 14.41
C LYS A 101 14.60 49.65 14.79
N HIS A 102 13.60 50.24 14.14
CA HIS A 102 13.30 51.67 14.24
C HIS A 102 11.89 51.97 14.77
N ASP A 103 10.95 51.03 14.64
CA ASP A 103 9.57 51.16 15.14
C ASP A 103 9.32 50.30 16.38
N LEU A 104 8.98 50.96 17.49
CA LEU A 104 8.76 50.35 18.79
C LEU A 104 7.49 49.48 18.83
N GLU A 105 6.47 49.82 18.04
CA GLU A 105 5.23 49.04 17.96
C GLU A 105 5.43 47.76 17.14
N THR A 106 6.19 47.82 16.05
CA THR A 106 6.61 46.63 15.30
C THR A 106 7.54 45.73 16.13
N ARG A 107 8.43 46.31 16.95
CA ARG A 107 9.33 45.57 17.85
C ARG A 107 8.59 44.81 18.97
N LYS A 108 7.49 45.37 19.49
CA LYS A 108 6.62 44.67 20.47
C LYS A 108 5.85 43.51 19.83
N LYS A 109 5.43 43.65 18.57
CA LYS A 109 4.68 42.63 17.83
C LYS A 109 5.55 41.47 17.36
N TYR A 110 6.81 41.72 17.04
CA TYR A 110 7.73 40.72 16.51
C TYR A 110 9.04 40.80 17.28
N THR A 111 9.22 39.92 18.28
CA THR A 111 10.48 39.82 19.03
C THR A 111 11.48 39.00 18.23
N PHE A 112 12.09 39.61 17.20
CA PHE A 112 13.12 38.99 16.37
C PHE A 112 14.27 38.47 17.25
N ARG A 113 14.47 37.15 17.20
CA ARG A 113 15.61 36.47 17.85
C ARG A 113 16.80 36.47 16.87
N PRO A 114 18.03 36.67 17.37
CA PRO A 114 19.23 36.58 16.54
C PRO A 114 19.43 35.19 15.94
#